data_AF-A0A9Q5HSP5-F1
#
_entry.id   AF-A0A9Q5HSP5-F1
#
_cell.length_a   1.000
_cell.length_b   1.000
_cell.length_c   1.000
_cell.angle_alpha   90.00
_cell.angle_beta   90.00
_cell.angle_gamma   90.00
#
_symmetry.space_group_name_H-M   'P 1'
#
loop_
_entity.id
_entity.type
_entity.pdbx_description
1 polymer ?
#
loop_
_entity_poly.entity_id
_entity_poly.type
_entity_poly.pdbx_seq_one_letter_code
_entity_poly.pdbx_strand_id
1 'polypeptide(L)'
;MFHLEKKTASRKFIDLIKTAVSKLANWEPSIPIEAGDYGTLDRETGQFERQGNIYKEVEIKSITSRFPPIIGPQIDMYQVASLTVKKLDVKYAAKSSGNSPSEIMFSGKWQFGRARGALLLMHHSRITRLPDELLQELKLSSWVKGKFIVTHIHTCPAYALYLSAKNSEIVDISLHAFGSSASPSASTTGVGVGAYWVADGVPGTFQRAAAPEPVFVPLYQVKELRKHTETRREGHNLVVKEEEAWEPIEVPWNFLDEDGKEGPEDPEEHSSEYESDKQE
;
A
#
# COMPACT_ATOMS: atom_id res chain seq x y z
N MET A 1 24.47 4.41 8.91
CA MET A 1 23.65 5.60 8.60
C MET A 1 22.61 5.29 7.53
N PHE A 2 23.01 4.91 6.31
CA PHE A 2 22.10 4.58 5.18
C PHE A 2 20.99 3.56 5.46
N HIS A 3 21.25 2.54 6.31
CA HIS A 3 20.25 1.52 6.62
C HIS A 3 19.10 2.07 7.50
N LEU A 4 19.36 3.03 8.38
CA LEU A 4 18.35 3.64 9.24
C LEU A 4 17.42 4.56 8.44
N GLU A 5 17.98 5.31 7.49
CA GLU A 5 17.21 6.18 6.58
C GLU A 5 16.28 5.37 5.67
N LYS A 6 16.69 4.17 5.23
CA LYS A 6 15.81 3.28 4.45
C LYS A 6 14.61 2.81 5.27
N LYS A 7 14.79 2.49 6.55
CA LYS A 7 13.71 2.04 7.44
C LYS A 7 12.69 3.15 7.71
N THR A 8 13.14 4.35 8.05
CA THR A 8 12.25 5.49 8.31
C THR A 8 11.53 5.95 7.04
N ALA A 9 12.20 5.92 5.88
CA ALA A 9 11.57 6.21 4.59
C ALA A 9 10.48 5.20 4.23
N SER A 10 10.72 3.90 4.45
CA SER A 10 9.74 2.82 4.26
C SER A 10 8.49 3.09 5.08
N ARG A 11 8.63 3.25 6.39
CA ARG A 11 7.51 3.53 7.31
C ARG A 11 6.72 4.76 6.91
N LYS A 12 7.41 5.88 6.64
CA LYS A 12 6.73 7.13 6.28
C LYS A 12 5.96 7.00 4.96
N PHE A 13 6.51 6.30 3.99
CA PHE A 13 5.79 6.03 2.74
C PHE A 13 4.53 5.19 2.99
N ILE A 14 4.66 4.10 3.75
CA ILE A 14 3.53 3.20 4.07
C ILE A 14 2.43 3.97 4.80
N ASP A 15 2.79 4.80 5.78
CA ASP A 15 1.87 5.62 6.57
C ASP A 15 1.10 6.65 5.72
N LEU A 16 1.81 7.37 4.85
CA LEU A 16 1.20 8.35 3.94
C LEU A 16 0.23 7.69 2.94
N ILE A 17 0.56 6.50 2.42
CA ILE A 17 -0.33 5.74 1.54
C ILE A 17 -1.52 5.16 2.31
N LYS A 18 -1.30 4.63 3.52
CA LYS A 18 -2.38 4.13 4.39
C LYS A 18 -3.40 5.22 4.69
N THR A 19 -2.93 6.42 5.03
CA THR A 19 -3.79 7.58 5.27
C THR A 19 -4.64 7.93 4.04
N ALA A 20 -4.08 7.79 2.83
CA ALA A 20 -4.77 8.14 1.60
C ALA A 20 -5.85 7.12 1.18
N VAL A 21 -5.63 5.81 1.38
CA VAL A 21 -6.51 4.76 0.81
C VAL A 21 -6.91 3.63 1.76
N SER A 22 -6.58 3.74 3.06
CA SER A 22 -6.82 2.71 4.08
C SER A 22 -6.26 1.32 3.70
N LYS A 23 -5.15 1.31 2.96
CA LYS A 23 -4.39 0.12 2.55
C LYS A 23 -2.91 0.34 2.79
N LEU A 24 -2.17 -0.73 3.07
CA LEU A 24 -0.74 -0.66 3.31
C LEU A 24 0.02 -0.77 1.99
N ALA A 25 0.99 0.12 1.80
CA ALA A 25 1.95 -0.06 0.73
C ALA A 25 2.94 -1.18 1.08
N ASN A 26 3.38 -1.92 0.07
CA ASN A 26 4.55 -2.77 0.18
C ASN A 26 5.77 -1.97 -0.29
N TRP A 27 6.69 -1.67 0.63
CA TRP A 27 7.91 -0.94 0.29
C TRP A 27 8.84 -1.74 -0.63
N GLU A 28 8.74 -3.07 -0.63
CA GLU A 28 9.47 -3.97 -1.52
C GLU A 28 8.48 -4.84 -2.32
N PRO A 29 7.82 -4.29 -3.36
CA PRO A 29 6.76 -4.99 -4.11
C PRO A 29 7.17 -6.31 -4.77
N SER A 30 8.46 -6.59 -4.89
CA SER A 30 9.00 -7.85 -5.40
C SER A 30 8.88 -9.00 -4.40
N ILE A 31 8.71 -8.71 -3.10
CA ILE A 31 8.45 -9.72 -2.08
C ILE A 31 6.97 -10.12 -2.19
N PRO A 32 6.68 -11.40 -2.49
CA PRO A 32 5.32 -11.83 -2.76
C PRO A 32 4.47 -11.83 -1.48
N ILE A 33 3.31 -11.18 -1.57
CA ILE A 33 2.22 -11.23 -0.59
C ILE A 33 0.99 -11.78 -1.30
N GLU A 34 0.37 -12.80 -0.74
CA GLU A 34 -0.81 -13.47 -1.28
C GLU A 34 -2.07 -13.10 -0.47
N ALA A 35 -3.24 -13.08 -1.13
CA ALA A 35 -4.50 -12.99 -0.40
C ALA A 35 -4.64 -14.23 0.51
N GLY A 36 -4.96 -14.01 1.78
CA GLY A 36 -5.01 -15.04 2.79
C GLY A 36 -3.70 -15.25 3.56
N ASP A 37 -2.62 -14.54 3.21
CA ASP A 37 -1.42 -14.54 4.06
C ASP A 37 -1.77 -14.01 5.45
N TYR A 38 -1.21 -14.61 6.48
CA TYR A 38 -1.30 -14.11 7.86
C TYR A 38 0.08 -13.90 8.46
N GLY A 39 0.18 -12.97 9.40
CA GLY A 39 1.46 -12.57 9.97
C GLY A 39 1.37 -11.39 10.92
N THR A 40 2.45 -10.61 10.96
CA THR A 40 2.61 -9.42 11.82
C THR A 40 3.13 -8.24 11.00
N LEU A 41 2.98 -7.02 11.51
CA LEU A 41 3.68 -5.86 10.98
C LEU A 41 4.94 -5.58 11.81
N ASP A 42 6.07 -5.47 11.15
CA ASP A 42 7.29 -5.01 11.79
C ASP A 42 7.19 -3.51 12.10
N ARG A 43 7.33 -3.15 13.38
CA ARG A 43 7.20 -1.75 13.83
C ARG A 43 8.29 -0.86 13.23
N GLU A 44 9.48 -1.40 12.97
CA GLU A 44 10.66 -0.62 12.55
C GLU A 44 10.71 -0.31 11.05
N THR A 45 10.16 -1.18 10.21
CA THR A 45 10.15 -1.04 8.75
C THR A 45 8.76 -0.77 8.19
N GLY A 46 7.72 -1.12 8.94
CA GLY A 46 6.34 -1.14 8.50
C GLY A 46 5.98 -2.28 7.56
N GLN A 47 6.91 -3.21 7.30
CA GLN A 47 6.70 -4.32 6.39
C GLN A 47 5.86 -5.42 7.04
N PHE A 48 5.12 -6.14 6.20
CA PHE A 48 4.36 -7.31 6.63
C PHE A 48 5.26 -8.55 6.64
N GLU A 49 5.36 -9.18 7.80
CA GLU A 49 6.12 -10.39 8.03
C GLU A 49 5.19 -11.60 7.96
N ARG A 50 5.20 -12.27 6.80
CA ARG A 50 4.37 -13.44 6.55
C ARG A 50 4.80 -14.61 7.44
N GLN A 51 3.82 -15.18 8.15
CA GLN A 51 3.98 -16.41 8.94
C GLN A 51 3.40 -17.63 8.22
N GLY A 52 2.30 -17.47 7.48
CA GLY A 52 1.67 -18.53 6.71
C GLY A 52 0.55 -18.01 5.82
N ASN A 53 -0.29 -18.91 5.31
CA ASN A 53 -1.44 -18.55 4.48
C ASN A 53 -2.64 -19.46 4.81
N ILE A 54 -3.81 -18.87 5.04
CA ILE A 54 -5.03 -19.58 5.47
C ILE A 54 -5.45 -20.73 4.54
N TYR A 55 -5.11 -20.66 3.25
CA TYR A 55 -5.43 -21.72 2.29
C TYR A 55 -4.49 -22.93 2.37
N LYS A 56 -3.37 -22.78 3.10
CA LYS A 56 -2.34 -23.82 3.30
C LYS A 56 -2.44 -24.45 4.70
N GLU A 57 -3.18 -23.84 5.62
CA GLU A 57 -3.38 -24.33 6.99
C GLU A 57 -4.35 -25.51 7.07
N VAL A 58 -3.96 -26.56 7.80
CA VAL A 58 -4.73 -27.81 7.89
C VAL A 58 -5.98 -27.61 8.76
N GLU A 59 -5.87 -26.85 9.84
CA GLU A 59 -6.89 -26.64 10.86
C GLU A 59 -8.16 -25.95 10.31
N ILE A 60 -8.00 -25.09 9.31
CA ILE A 60 -9.08 -24.29 8.72
C ILE A 60 -9.33 -24.62 7.25
N LYS A 61 -8.68 -25.66 6.72
CA LYS A 61 -8.79 -26.08 5.30
C LYS A 61 -10.23 -26.39 4.88
N SER A 62 -11.02 -26.97 5.78
CA SER A 62 -12.44 -27.29 5.54
C SER A 62 -13.27 -26.03 5.30
N ILE A 63 -12.89 -24.90 5.91
CA ILE A 63 -13.53 -23.61 5.70
C ILE A 63 -13.02 -22.99 4.39
N THR A 64 -11.71 -22.84 4.26
CA THR A 64 -11.08 -22.07 3.17
C THR A 64 -11.26 -22.70 1.79
N SER A 65 -11.30 -24.04 1.70
CA SER A 65 -11.53 -24.75 0.43
C SER A 65 -12.89 -24.49 -0.21
N ARG A 66 -13.90 -24.06 0.57
CA ARG A 66 -15.23 -23.69 0.07
C ARG A 66 -15.27 -22.32 -0.59
N PHE A 67 -14.29 -21.46 -0.30
CA PHE A 67 -14.30 -20.04 -0.67
C PHE A 67 -12.94 -19.60 -1.25
N PRO A 68 -12.66 -19.92 -2.52
CA PRO A 68 -11.42 -19.51 -3.17
C PRO A 68 -11.33 -17.96 -3.30
N PRO A 69 -10.12 -17.39 -3.42
CA PRO A 69 -9.96 -15.96 -3.66
C PRO A 69 -10.66 -15.47 -4.92
N ILE A 70 -11.25 -14.28 -4.86
CA ILE A 70 -11.89 -13.62 -6.00
C ILE A 70 -10.87 -12.73 -6.69
N ILE A 71 -10.71 -12.92 -8.00
CA ILE A 71 -9.85 -12.11 -8.85
C ILE A 71 -10.73 -11.08 -9.58
N GLY A 72 -10.45 -9.80 -9.34
CA GLY A 72 -11.14 -8.68 -9.98
C GLY A 72 -10.62 -8.38 -11.40
N PRO A 73 -11.29 -7.46 -12.10
CA PRO A 73 -10.84 -7.01 -13.42
C PRO A 73 -9.50 -6.27 -13.32
N GLN A 74 -8.81 -6.20 -14.46
CA GLN A 74 -7.60 -5.39 -14.60
C GLN A 74 -7.95 -3.91 -14.79
N ILE A 75 -7.16 -3.03 -14.19
CA ILE A 75 -7.27 -1.57 -14.27
C ILE A 75 -5.98 -1.04 -14.92
N ASP A 76 -6.12 -0.25 -16.00
CA ASP A 76 -4.98 0.16 -16.82
C ASP A 76 -3.90 0.95 -16.04
N MET A 77 -4.35 1.86 -15.19
CA MET A 77 -3.50 2.64 -14.30
C MET A 77 -4.23 2.90 -12.99
N TYR A 78 -3.63 2.49 -11.88
CA TYR A 78 -4.07 2.80 -10.54
C TYR A 78 -3.09 3.75 -9.87
N GLN A 79 -3.58 4.83 -9.29
CA GLN A 79 -2.75 5.90 -8.72
C GLN A 79 -3.19 6.19 -7.30
N VAL A 80 -2.23 6.30 -6.40
CA VAL A 80 -2.44 6.75 -5.03
C VAL A 80 -1.46 7.86 -4.74
N ALA A 81 -1.95 8.99 -4.24
CA ALA A 81 -1.14 10.11 -3.84
C ALA A 81 -1.54 10.51 -2.42
N SER A 82 -0.58 10.87 -1.58
CA SER A 82 -0.87 11.42 -0.25
C SER A 82 -1.47 12.83 -0.36
N LEU A 83 -2.11 13.29 0.72
CA LEU A 83 -2.84 14.57 0.76
C LEU A 83 -2.00 15.80 0.34
N THR A 84 -0.67 15.73 0.54
CA THR A 84 0.30 16.79 0.25
C THR A 84 0.73 16.86 -1.22
N VAL A 85 0.24 15.95 -2.06
CA VAL A 85 0.64 15.84 -3.48
C VAL A 85 -0.47 16.37 -4.38
N LYS A 86 -0.13 17.33 -5.24
CA LYS A 86 -1.05 17.89 -6.23
C LYS A 86 -0.72 17.33 -7.61
N LYS A 87 -1.74 16.77 -8.27
CA LYS A 87 -1.64 16.36 -9.67
C LYS A 87 -1.77 17.59 -10.58
N LEU A 88 -0.75 17.84 -11.41
CA LEU A 88 -0.71 19.00 -12.32
C LEU A 88 -1.18 18.63 -13.73
N ASP A 89 -0.65 17.54 -14.28
CA ASP A 89 -0.98 17.05 -15.63
C ASP A 89 -0.90 15.52 -15.64
N VAL A 90 -1.82 14.84 -16.31
CA VAL A 90 -1.72 13.40 -16.57
C VAL A 90 -2.29 13.10 -17.94
N LYS A 91 -1.48 12.42 -18.75
CA LYS A 91 -1.78 11.98 -20.10
C LYS A 91 -1.69 10.46 -20.15
N TYR A 92 -2.72 9.85 -20.72
CA TYR A 92 -2.73 8.45 -21.08
C TYR A 92 -2.49 8.35 -22.59
N ALA A 93 -1.82 7.29 -23.04
CA ALA A 93 -1.61 7.08 -24.47
C ALA A 93 -2.96 7.10 -25.22
N ALA A 94 -3.07 8.00 -26.20
CA ALA A 94 -3.95 7.77 -27.33
C ALA A 94 -3.14 6.96 -28.35
N LYS A 95 -3.71 5.88 -28.89
CA LYS A 95 -3.07 5.06 -29.94
C LYS A 95 -2.59 5.98 -31.06
N SER A 96 -1.30 6.33 -31.08
CA SER A 96 -0.76 7.24 -32.10
C SER A 96 -0.22 6.41 -33.25
N SER A 97 -0.82 6.58 -34.44
CA SER A 97 -0.27 6.08 -35.69
C SER A 97 1.01 6.86 -36.02
N GLY A 98 2.17 6.46 -35.50
CA GLY A 98 3.41 7.18 -35.76
C GLY A 98 4.65 6.42 -35.32
N ASN A 99 5.67 6.43 -36.19
CA ASN A 99 6.95 5.74 -36.06
C ASN A 99 7.88 6.35 -34.98
N SER A 100 7.39 6.61 -33.77
CA SER A 100 8.25 6.96 -32.63
C SER A 100 8.83 5.70 -31.98
N PRO A 101 10.15 5.64 -31.71
CA PRO A 101 10.82 4.43 -31.21
C PRO A 101 10.46 4.06 -29.75
N SER A 102 9.76 4.93 -29.03
CA SER A 102 9.15 4.62 -27.72
C SER A 102 7.74 5.20 -27.67
N GLU A 103 6.75 4.35 -27.44
CA GLU A 103 5.37 4.77 -27.23
C GLU A 103 5.19 5.10 -25.74
N ILE A 104 4.83 6.35 -25.42
CA ILE A 104 4.54 6.76 -24.05
C ILE A 104 3.16 6.22 -23.69
N MET A 105 3.12 5.18 -22.85
CA MET A 105 1.88 4.55 -22.36
C MET A 105 1.15 5.46 -21.36
N PHE A 106 1.93 6.16 -20.54
CA PHE A 106 1.44 7.04 -19.49
C PHE A 106 2.48 8.12 -19.20
N SER A 107 2.02 9.33 -18.91
CA SER A 107 2.87 10.41 -18.40
C SER A 107 2.06 11.25 -17.42
N GLY A 108 2.68 11.66 -16.32
CA GLY A 108 2.10 12.61 -15.41
C GLY A 108 3.13 13.50 -14.74
N LYS A 109 2.61 14.58 -14.19
CA LYS A 109 3.35 15.62 -13.47
C LYS A 109 2.66 15.87 -12.13
N TRP A 110 3.44 15.81 -11.06
CA TRP A 110 2.95 16.02 -9.70
C TRP A 110 3.81 17.05 -8.99
N GLN A 111 3.15 17.92 -8.23
CA GLN A 111 3.79 18.88 -7.35
C GLN A 111 3.68 18.40 -5.90
N PHE A 112 4.82 18.35 -5.23
CA PHE A 112 4.92 18.01 -3.83
C PHE A 112 4.99 19.29 -2.99
N GLY A 113 4.49 19.23 -1.75
CA GLY A 113 4.56 20.33 -0.81
C GLY A 113 5.91 20.43 -0.09
N ARG A 114 5.94 21.24 0.98
CA ARG A 114 7.06 21.29 1.94
C ARG A 114 7.05 20.11 2.93
N ALA A 115 5.88 19.55 3.19
CA ALA A 115 5.76 18.28 3.91
C ALA A 115 6.03 17.11 2.96
N ARG A 116 6.44 15.96 3.49
CA ARG A 116 6.62 14.74 2.71
C ARG A 116 5.32 14.36 2.01
N GLY A 117 5.46 13.94 0.77
CA GLY A 117 4.40 13.34 0.00
C GLY A 117 4.82 12.00 -0.57
N ALA A 118 3.84 11.12 -0.73
CA ALA A 118 4.00 9.79 -1.29
C ALA A 118 3.15 9.67 -2.56
N LEU A 119 3.70 9.02 -3.58
CA LEU A 119 3.01 8.67 -4.81
C LEU A 119 3.28 7.20 -5.14
N LEU A 120 2.22 6.45 -5.41
CA LEU A 120 2.24 5.09 -5.91
C LEU A 120 1.49 5.04 -7.24
N LEU A 121 2.16 4.54 -8.28
CA LEU A 121 1.60 4.28 -9.60
C LEU A 121 1.70 2.78 -9.87
N MET A 122 0.61 2.19 -10.37
CA MET A 122 0.55 0.77 -10.75
C MET A 122 -0.09 0.65 -12.13
N HIS A 123 0.66 0.11 -13.08
CA HIS A 123 0.18 -0.15 -14.44
C HIS A 123 -0.41 -1.56 -14.52
N HIS A 124 -1.58 -1.70 -15.17
CA HIS A 124 -2.30 -2.97 -15.30
C HIS A 124 -2.55 -3.66 -13.94
N SER A 125 -2.99 -2.87 -12.95
CA SER A 125 -3.25 -3.38 -11.60
C SER A 125 -4.45 -4.33 -11.59
N ARG A 126 -4.38 -5.42 -10.82
CA ARG A 126 -5.47 -6.35 -10.59
C ARG A 126 -5.63 -6.59 -9.09
N ILE A 127 -6.88 -6.64 -8.62
CA ILE A 127 -7.17 -6.92 -7.22
C ILE A 127 -7.49 -8.41 -7.04
N THR A 128 -6.85 -9.07 -6.10
CA THR A 128 -7.27 -10.38 -5.59
C THR A 128 -7.71 -10.22 -4.15
N ARG A 129 -8.89 -10.73 -3.80
CA ARG A 129 -9.47 -10.57 -2.46
C ARG A 129 -10.07 -11.84 -1.89
N LEU A 130 -10.13 -11.92 -0.57
CA LEU A 130 -10.92 -12.94 0.12
C LEU A 130 -12.42 -12.66 -0.04
N PRO A 131 -13.26 -13.69 -0.24
CA PRO A 131 -14.71 -13.55 -0.20
C PRO A 131 -15.18 -13.08 1.19
N ASP A 132 -16.23 -12.27 1.23
CA ASP A 132 -16.77 -11.76 2.49
C ASP A 132 -17.40 -12.90 3.31
N GLU A 133 -17.98 -13.90 2.65
CA GLU A 133 -18.52 -15.13 3.24
C GLU A 133 -17.44 -15.93 3.97
N LEU A 134 -16.22 -15.98 3.41
CA LEU A 134 -15.09 -16.62 4.06
C LEU A 134 -14.73 -15.92 5.36
N LEU A 135 -14.72 -14.58 5.36
CA LEU A 135 -14.44 -13.81 6.57
C LEU A 135 -15.50 -14.05 7.66
N GLN A 136 -16.77 -14.18 7.29
CA GLN A 136 -17.84 -14.51 8.26
C GLN A 136 -17.67 -15.92 8.86
N GLU A 137 -17.32 -16.91 8.04
CA GLU A 137 -17.07 -18.27 8.53
C GLU A 137 -15.81 -18.35 9.40
N LEU A 138 -14.74 -17.65 9.00
CA LEU A 138 -13.50 -17.59 9.77
C LEU A 138 -13.68 -16.90 11.12
N LYS A 139 -14.55 -15.89 11.21
CA LYS A 139 -14.90 -15.21 12.47
C LYS A 139 -15.44 -16.18 13.53
N LEU A 140 -16.10 -17.26 13.13
CA LEU A 140 -16.60 -18.30 14.05
C LEU A 140 -15.50 -19.23 14.57
N SER A 141 -14.33 -19.23 13.93
CA SER A 141 -13.18 -20.03 14.35
C SER A 141 -12.33 -19.28 15.37
N SER A 142 -11.90 -19.96 16.44
CA SER A 142 -10.93 -19.39 17.38
C SER A 142 -9.54 -19.20 16.76
N TRP A 143 -9.25 -19.86 15.63
CA TRP A 143 -7.93 -19.83 14.98
C TRP A 143 -7.53 -18.43 14.53
N VAL A 144 -8.48 -17.58 14.10
CA VAL A 144 -8.17 -16.24 13.59
C VAL A 144 -7.90 -15.19 14.67
N LYS A 145 -8.15 -15.52 15.95
CA LYS A 145 -8.02 -14.53 17.03
C LYS A 145 -6.58 -14.07 17.18
N GLY A 146 -6.37 -12.76 17.17
CA GLY A 146 -5.06 -12.13 17.24
C GLY A 146 -4.19 -12.30 15.98
N LYS A 147 -4.77 -12.73 14.85
CA LYS A 147 -4.05 -12.83 13.57
C LYS A 147 -4.37 -11.66 12.67
N PHE A 148 -3.34 -11.13 12.01
CA PHE A 148 -3.49 -10.17 10.93
C PHE A 148 -3.58 -10.93 9.61
N ILE A 149 -4.66 -10.74 8.85
CA ILE A 149 -4.91 -11.45 7.60
C ILE A 149 -4.92 -10.47 6.44
N VAL A 150 -4.12 -10.76 5.41
CA VAL A 150 -4.15 -10.06 4.13
C VAL A 150 -5.45 -10.42 3.41
N THR A 151 -6.38 -9.48 3.36
CA THR A 151 -7.70 -9.68 2.75
C THR A 151 -7.74 -9.27 1.28
N HIS A 152 -6.91 -8.32 0.88
CA HIS A 152 -6.83 -7.82 -0.50
C HIS A 152 -5.37 -7.59 -0.88
N ILE A 153 -5.03 -7.90 -2.13
CA ILE A 153 -3.76 -7.53 -2.74
C ILE A 153 -4.00 -6.86 -4.09
N HIS A 154 -3.15 -5.90 -4.43
CA HIS A 154 -3.05 -5.36 -5.77
C HIS A 154 -1.79 -5.92 -6.42
N THR A 155 -1.96 -6.75 -7.45
CA THR A 155 -0.86 -7.21 -8.28
C THR A 155 -0.72 -6.32 -9.51
N CYS A 156 0.51 -6.15 -10.02
CA CYS A 156 0.74 -5.43 -11.27
C CYS A 156 2.05 -5.84 -11.94
N PRO A 157 2.15 -5.74 -13.28
CA PRO A 157 3.40 -5.95 -14.01
C PRO A 157 4.39 -4.79 -13.85
N ALA A 158 3.94 -3.57 -13.56
CA ALA A 158 4.86 -2.44 -13.39
C ALA A 158 4.35 -1.44 -12.35
N TYR A 159 5.28 -0.92 -11.53
CA TYR A 159 4.98 0.06 -10.50
C TYR A 159 6.05 1.16 -10.42
N ALA A 160 5.65 2.30 -9.88
CA ALA A 160 6.55 3.36 -9.44
C ALA A 160 6.12 3.88 -8.06
N LEU A 161 7.08 3.93 -7.13
CA LEU A 161 6.94 4.47 -5.78
C LEU A 161 7.81 5.72 -5.69
N TYR A 162 7.26 6.81 -5.17
CA TYR A 162 8.01 8.02 -4.94
C TYR A 162 7.70 8.63 -3.57
N LEU A 163 8.73 8.91 -2.79
CA LEU A 163 8.67 9.65 -1.53
C LEU A 163 9.48 10.94 -1.67
N SER A 164 8.83 12.08 -1.44
CA SER A 164 9.44 13.40 -1.64
C SER A 164 10.56 13.73 -0.63
N ALA A 165 11.45 14.63 -1.05
CA ALA A 165 12.57 15.18 -0.29
C ALA A 165 12.22 16.46 0.49
N LYS A 166 10.95 16.88 0.51
CA LYS A 166 10.44 18.05 1.25
C LYS A 166 10.87 19.41 0.71
N ASN A 167 11.17 19.52 -0.58
CA ASN A 167 11.69 20.76 -1.18
C ASN A 167 10.73 21.41 -2.19
N SER A 168 9.42 21.11 -2.08
CA SER A 168 8.38 21.63 -2.98
C SER A 168 8.64 21.29 -4.45
N GLU A 169 9.18 20.10 -4.68
CA GLU A 169 9.59 19.61 -5.97
C GLU A 169 8.40 19.32 -6.89
N ILE A 170 8.69 19.37 -8.19
CA ILE A 170 7.78 18.92 -9.23
C ILE A 170 8.44 17.73 -9.91
N VAL A 171 7.71 16.62 -9.96
CA VAL A 171 8.19 15.36 -10.51
C VAL A 171 7.38 15.02 -11.75
N ASP A 172 8.09 14.70 -12.83
CA ASP A 172 7.50 14.12 -14.04
C ASP A 172 7.77 12.61 -14.04
N ILE A 173 6.74 11.78 -14.13
CA ILE A 173 6.88 10.31 -14.21
C ILE A 173 6.12 9.81 -15.43
N SER A 174 6.77 8.98 -16.24
CA SER A 174 6.20 8.38 -17.44
C SER A 174 6.50 6.90 -17.53
N LEU A 175 5.60 6.16 -18.17
CA LEU A 175 5.78 4.75 -18.52
C LEU A 175 5.89 4.65 -20.04
N HIS A 176 6.94 4.00 -20.51
CA HIS A 176 7.24 3.83 -21.92
C HIS A 176 7.14 2.35 -22.27
N ALA A 177 6.53 2.03 -23.41
CA ALA A 177 6.66 0.71 -24.02
C ALA A 177 8.04 0.59 -24.69
N PHE A 178 8.64 -0.60 -24.68
CA PHE A 178 9.70 -0.89 -25.64
C PHE A 178 9.06 -0.89 -27.04
N GLY A 179 9.56 -0.05 -27.94
CA GLY A 179 9.27 -0.21 -29.36
C GLY A 179 9.79 -1.58 -29.82
N SER A 180 9.08 -2.23 -30.74
CA SER A 180 9.47 -3.54 -31.32
C SER A 180 10.80 -3.55 -32.08
N SER A 181 11.68 -2.55 -31.92
CA SER A 181 12.97 -2.48 -32.62
C SER A 181 14.12 -2.98 -31.75
N ALA A 182 14.55 -4.20 -32.07
CA ALA A 182 15.88 -4.78 -31.85
C ALA A 182 16.38 -4.91 -30.39
N SER A 183 16.26 -6.13 -29.88
CA SER A 183 17.10 -6.69 -28.82
C SER A 183 18.60 -6.49 -29.13
N PRO A 184 19.45 -6.07 -28.17
CA PRO A 184 20.86 -6.41 -28.21
C PRO A 184 21.00 -7.84 -27.67
N SER A 185 21.05 -8.79 -28.59
CA SER A 185 21.73 -10.09 -28.50
C SER A 185 22.01 -10.64 -27.09
N ALA A 186 21.15 -11.53 -26.59
CA ALA A 186 21.52 -12.83 -26.03
C ALA A 186 20.28 -13.59 -25.54
N SER A 187 19.85 -14.58 -26.34
CA SER A 187 19.17 -15.82 -25.94
C SER A 187 18.36 -15.81 -24.63
N THR A 188 17.05 -15.61 -24.75
CA THR A 188 16.04 -16.45 -24.07
C THR A 188 14.67 -16.18 -24.70
N THR A 189 13.92 -17.26 -24.87
CA THR A 189 12.58 -17.37 -25.45
C THR A 189 11.59 -16.40 -24.81
N GLY A 190 10.99 -15.52 -25.61
CA GLY A 190 9.87 -14.67 -25.20
C GLY A 190 9.89 -13.30 -25.89
N VAL A 191 9.14 -13.15 -26.98
CA VAL A 191 8.80 -11.84 -27.55
C VAL A 191 7.83 -11.17 -26.56
N GLY A 192 8.38 -10.51 -25.54
CA GLY A 192 7.63 -9.73 -24.57
C GLY A 192 7.86 -8.24 -24.82
N VAL A 193 6.81 -7.52 -25.20
CA VAL A 193 6.78 -6.06 -25.15
C VAL A 193 6.91 -5.68 -23.67
N GLY A 194 8.11 -5.35 -23.23
CA GLY A 194 8.31 -4.83 -21.88
C GLY A 194 7.96 -3.34 -21.80
N ALA A 195 7.78 -2.83 -20.59
CA ALA A 195 7.64 -1.42 -20.32
C ALA A 195 8.74 -0.96 -19.35
N TYR A 196 9.03 0.33 -19.29
CA TYR A 196 9.94 0.90 -18.31
C TYR A 196 9.52 2.30 -17.88
N TRP A 197 9.68 2.59 -16.60
CA TRP A 197 9.37 3.89 -16.04
C TRP A 197 10.50 4.88 -16.29
N VAL A 198 10.22 6.14 -16.58
CA VAL A 198 11.19 7.24 -16.63
C VAL A 198 10.70 8.32 -15.70
N ALA A 199 11.60 8.92 -14.93
CA ALA A 199 11.26 10.04 -14.06
C ALA A 199 12.28 11.16 -14.18
N ASP A 200 11.80 12.39 -14.10
CA ASP A 200 12.61 13.62 -14.04
C ASP A 200 12.21 14.45 -12.82
N GLY A 201 13.14 15.25 -12.31
CA GLY A 201 12.90 16.07 -11.12
C GLY A 201 12.68 15.25 -9.84
N VAL A 202 13.41 14.14 -9.65
CA VAL A 202 13.27 13.20 -8.50
C VAL A 202 14.36 13.40 -7.42
N PRO A 203 14.33 14.47 -6.60
CA PRO A 203 15.31 14.64 -5.51
C PRO A 203 15.08 13.68 -4.33
N GLY A 204 13.88 13.07 -4.26
CA GLY A 204 13.49 12.12 -3.21
C GLY A 204 13.82 10.66 -3.50
N THR A 205 13.20 9.75 -2.75
CA THR A 205 13.37 8.31 -2.96
C THR A 205 12.43 7.83 -4.06
N PHE A 206 13.00 7.31 -5.13
CA PHE A 206 12.25 6.77 -6.26
C PHE A 206 12.58 5.28 -6.47
N GLN A 207 11.57 4.43 -6.42
CA GLN A 207 11.69 3.00 -6.72
C GLN A 207 10.74 2.62 -7.85
N ARG A 208 11.18 1.76 -8.75
CA ARG A 208 10.39 1.35 -9.91
C ARG A 208 10.80 -0.04 -10.36
N ALA A 209 9.83 -0.79 -10.89
CA ALA A 209 10.12 -2.01 -11.61
C ALA A 209 9.05 -2.25 -12.68
N ALA A 210 9.40 -3.10 -13.64
CA ALA A 210 8.50 -3.60 -14.66
C ALA A 210 8.89 -5.04 -15.02
N ALA A 211 7.88 -5.86 -15.29
CA ALA A 211 7.99 -7.24 -15.69
C ALA A 211 6.87 -7.57 -16.71
N PRO A 212 7.02 -8.61 -17.53
CA PRO A 212 5.97 -9.03 -18.46
C PRO A 212 4.67 -9.49 -17.75
N GLU A 213 4.84 -10.14 -16.60
CA GLU A 213 3.74 -10.73 -15.82
C GLU A 213 3.46 -9.93 -14.54
N PRO A 214 2.24 -10.01 -13.97
CA PRO A 214 1.85 -9.26 -12.77
C PRO A 214 2.44 -9.85 -11.48
N VAL A 215 3.76 -9.78 -11.33
CA VAL A 215 4.52 -10.39 -10.23
C VAL A 215 4.73 -9.48 -9.02
N PHE A 216 4.48 -8.18 -9.16
CA PHE A 216 4.67 -7.23 -8.06
C PHE A 216 3.39 -7.05 -7.25
N VAL A 217 3.53 -6.83 -5.94
CA VAL A 217 2.42 -6.54 -5.02
C VAL A 217 2.65 -5.22 -4.28
N PRO A 218 2.39 -4.04 -4.89
CA PRO A 218 2.73 -2.76 -4.27
C PRO A 218 1.76 -2.28 -3.19
N LEU A 219 0.55 -2.84 -3.13
CA LEU A 219 -0.50 -2.40 -2.21
C LEU A 219 -1.32 -3.61 -1.72
N TYR A 220 -1.62 -3.65 -0.43
CA TYR A 220 -2.39 -4.73 0.17
C TYR A 220 -3.23 -4.21 1.35
N GLN A 221 -4.27 -4.95 1.72
CA GLN A 221 -5.13 -4.64 2.86
C GLN A 221 -5.07 -5.76 3.88
N VAL A 222 -4.80 -5.40 5.12
CA VAL A 222 -4.76 -6.32 6.25
C VAL A 222 -5.92 -6.02 7.18
N LYS A 223 -6.57 -7.07 7.68
CA LYS A 223 -7.62 -6.96 8.70
C LYS A 223 -7.29 -7.86 9.88
N GLU A 224 -7.83 -7.50 11.04
CA GLU A 224 -7.82 -8.31 12.24
C GLU A 224 -9.23 -8.42 12.82
N LEU A 225 -9.46 -9.47 13.61
CA LEU A 225 -10.72 -9.66 14.31
C LEU A 225 -10.62 -9.00 15.69
N ARG A 226 -11.36 -7.90 15.87
CA ARG A 226 -11.42 -7.15 17.13
C ARG A 226 -12.77 -7.32 17.81
N LYS A 227 -12.76 -7.22 19.15
CA LYS A 227 -13.98 -7.15 19.95
C LYS A 227 -14.40 -5.69 20.06
N HIS A 228 -15.55 -5.36 19.51
CA HIS A 228 -16.18 -4.07 19.72
C HIS A 228 -17.13 -4.15 20.91
N THR A 229 -16.96 -3.24 21.87
CA THR A 229 -17.90 -3.04 22.98
C THR A 229 -18.79 -1.86 22.65
N GLU A 230 -20.01 -2.11 22.17
CA GLU A 230 -20.98 -1.04 21.95
C GLU A 230 -21.86 -0.92 23.20
N THR A 231 -21.85 0.26 23.82
CA THR A 231 -22.70 0.55 24.97
C THR A 231 -23.95 1.27 24.47
N ARG A 232 -25.06 0.54 24.33
CA ARG A 232 -26.34 1.12 23.91
C ARG A 232 -27.20 1.42 25.13
N ARG A 233 -27.75 2.63 25.19
CA ARG A 233 -28.73 3.00 26.21
C ARG A 233 -30.12 2.52 25.76
N GLU A 234 -30.62 1.46 26.37
CA GLU A 234 -32.00 1.00 26.19
C GLU A 234 -32.81 1.44 27.41
N GLY A 235 -33.45 2.61 27.29
CA GLY A 235 -34.18 3.24 28.39
C GLY A 235 -33.26 3.73 29.50
N HIS A 236 -33.47 3.27 30.74
CA HIS A 236 -32.63 3.61 31.90
C HIS A 236 -31.43 2.67 32.09
N ASN A 237 -31.32 1.60 31.30
CA ASN A 237 -30.25 0.62 31.41
C ASN A 237 -29.22 0.77 30.30
N LEU A 238 -27.95 0.54 30.63
CA LEU A 238 -26.87 0.38 29.66
C LEU A 238 -26.77 -1.09 29.30
N VAL A 239 -27.00 -1.42 28.03
CA VAL A 239 -26.76 -2.75 27.48
C VAL A 239 -25.43 -2.71 26.75
N VAL A 240 -24.46 -3.46 27.25
CA VAL A 240 -23.17 -3.66 26.57
C VAL A 240 -23.32 -4.86 25.64
N LYS A 241 -23.21 -4.63 24.34
CA LYS A 241 -23.14 -5.70 23.34
C LYS A 241 -21.70 -5.84 22.89
N GLU A 242 -21.12 -7.02 23.14
CA GLU A 242 -19.83 -7.39 22.58
C GLU A 242 -20.05 -8.06 21.22
N GLU A 243 -19.52 -7.45 20.16
CA GLU A 243 -19.55 -8.03 18.82
C GLU A 243 -18.13 -8.06 18.24
N GLU A 244 -17.70 -9.23 17.77
CA GLU A 244 -16.41 -9.34 17.06
C GLU A 244 -16.59 -8.82 15.62
N ALA A 245 -15.64 -8.07 15.07
CA ALA A 245 -15.72 -7.53 13.71
C ALA A 245 -14.35 -7.54 13.03
N TRP A 246 -14.36 -7.73 11.71
CA TRP A 246 -13.16 -7.62 10.90
C TRP A 246 -12.87 -6.16 10.59
N GLU A 247 -11.84 -5.64 11.24
CA GLU A 247 -11.47 -4.24 11.14
C GLU A 247 -10.13 -4.10 10.40
N PRO A 248 -9.92 -3.02 9.62
CA PRO A 248 -8.59 -2.67 9.16
C PRO A 248 -7.64 -2.56 10.35
N ILE A 249 -6.43 -3.11 10.22
CA ILE A 249 -5.48 -3.05 11.33
C ILE A 249 -5.07 -1.61 11.66
N GLU A 250 -4.83 -1.39 12.95
CA GLU A 250 -4.03 -0.27 13.40
C GLU A 250 -2.55 -0.59 13.18
N VAL A 251 -1.78 0.42 12.78
CA VAL A 251 -0.35 0.26 12.60
C VAL A 251 0.32 0.22 13.97
N PRO A 252 1.38 -0.60 14.17
CA PRO A 252 2.02 -0.77 15.47
C PRO A 252 2.91 0.40 15.90
N TRP A 253 2.82 1.54 15.22
CA TRP A 253 3.61 2.74 15.48
C TRP A 253 2.75 3.98 15.72
N ASN A 254 3.32 4.94 16.46
CA ASN A 254 2.71 6.23 16.74
C ASN A 254 2.76 7.17 15.53
N PHE A 255 2.15 8.34 15.66
CA PHE A 255 2.19 9.37 14.62
C PHE A 255 3.63 9.64 14.15
N LEU A 256 3.82 9.60 12.84
CA LEU A 256 5.13 9.82 12.23
C LEU A 256 5.32 11.28 11.86
N ASP A 257 6.44 11.86 12.29
CA ASP A 257 6.88 13.18 11.86
C ASP A 257 7.24 13.19 10.35
N GLU A 258 7.71 14.34 9.87
CA GLU A 258 8.12 14.57 8.48
C GLU A 258 9.39 13.79 8.07
N ASP A 259 10.09 13.15 9.01
CA ASP A 259 11.26 12.30 8.77
C ASP A 259 10.99 10.81 8.99
N GLY A 260 9.73 10.46 9.32
CA GLY A 260 9.34 9.07 9.57
C GLY A 260 9.74 8.58 10.96
N LYS A 261 9.99 9.48 11.91
CA LYS A 261 10.25 9.17 13.32
C LYS A 261 8.96 9.28 14.11
N GLU A 262 8.83 8.44 15.12
CA GLU A 262 7.67 8.45 16.01
C GLU A 262 7.68 9.71 16.90
N GLY A 263 6.55 10.41 16.92
CA GLY A 263 6.23 11.42 17.91
C GLY A 263 5.68 10.82 19.20
N PRO A 264 5.42 11.65 20.22
CA PRO A 264 4.70 11.22 21.44
C PRO A 264 3.31 10.69 21.10
N GLU A 265 2.76 9.83 21.97
CA GLU A 265 1.50 9.09 21.73
C GLU A 265 0.26 9.99 21.58
N ASP A 266 0.35 11.26 21.97
CA ASP A 266 -0.69 12.26 21.69
C ASP A 266 -0.10 13.68 21.71
N PRO A 267 -0.14 14.47 20.62
CA PRO A 267 0.27 15.87 20.67
C PRO A 267 -0.75 16.76 21.41
N GLU A 268 -1.99 16.30 21.64
CA GLU A 268 -3.03 17.12 22.28
C GLU A 268 -3.00 17.05 23.81
N GLU A 269 -2.58 15.93 24.43
CA GLU A 269 -2.53 15.81 25.90
C GLU A 269 -1.46 16.69 26.57
N HIS A 270 -0.38 17.04 25.86
CA HIS A 270 0.72 17.84 26.43
C HIS A 270 0.56 19.36 26.31
N SER A 271 -0.55 19.85 25.75
CA SER A 271 -0.78 21.28 25.57
C SER A 271 -1.35 22.00 26.81
N SER A 272 -1.66 21.28 27.90
CA SER A 272 -2.36 21.83 29.07
C SER A 272 -1.48 22.21 30.28
N GLU A 273 -0.16 22.02 30.24
CA GLU A 273 0.72 22.23 31.42
C GLU A 273 1.53 23.55 31.43
N TYR A 274 1.30 24.49 30.50
CA TYR A 274 2.07 25.76 30.45
C TYR A 274 1.24 27.05 30.64
N GLU A 275 0.15 26.99 31.42
CA GLU A 275 -0.57 28.19 31.88
C GLU A 275 -0.82 28.17 33.40
N SER A 276 0.25 28.08 34.20
CA SER A 276 0.17 28.50 35.61
C SER A 276 1.55 28.82 36.16
N ASP A 277 2.12 29.96 35.74
CA ASP A 277 3.15 30.66 36.55
C ASP A 277 3.39 32.07 35.99
N LYS A 278 2.38 32.93 36.14
CA LYS A 278 2.55 34.40 36.18
C LYS A 278 1.45 35.03 37.04
N GLN A 279 1.50 34.80 38.34
CA GLN A 279 0.97 35.71 39.35
C GLN A 279 1.84 35.66 40.61
N GLU A 280 2.82 36.56 40.69
CA GLU A 280 3.10 37.41 41.86
C GLU A 280 4.07 38.54 41.47
#